data_AF-A0A943JTV5-F1
#
_entry.id   AF-A0A943JTV5-F1
#
_cell.length_a   1.000
_cell.length_b   1.000
_cell.length_c   1.000
_cell.angle_alpha   90.00
_cell.angle_beta   90.00
_cell.angle_gamma   90.00
#
_symmetry.space_group_name_H-M   'P 1'
#
loop_
_entity.id
_entity.type
_entity.pdbx_description
1 polymer ?
#
loop_
_entity_poly.entity_id
_entity_poly.type
_entity_poly.pdbx_seq_one_letter_code
_entity_poly.pdbx_strand_id
1 'polypeptide(L)'
;MEKIDKKDKKLILVNRENFKTSITDILRNSETDYLIFLQFKSNTEENLSMLDELKRYFLSKRRYEYLKNTVVFSDREYLANDLGVRGVLTIKNLGDFDIEKLKNLYHNFNFDEKTTDDFLQSNSTPFGYKLDLYNSIDPWIMSINGVGILTISDKNYDKIMCNYHKVKRLYPDVTIVVLKGKDDIRPLSLLKMIGADAHITLGITSIKNIPYNKRLDALVYNRSPYSERNIRNFVTEILKDRKSENSLFDFRDFMGIAPKNFEADIFYDEEEEINKKEEKFFKLKVTTLGKNEKYKNQIKEESITLYKCEENCKSEMFFFEKTDEI
;
A
#
# COMPACT_ATOMS: atom_id res chain seq x y z
N MET A 1 -37.13 -2.11 8.11
CA MET A 1 -36.14 -1.08 7.74
C MET A 1 -35.50 -0.61 9.03
N GLU A 2 -34.29 -1.09 9.33
CA GLU A 2 -33.48 -0.49 10.39
C GLU A 2 -33.17 0.95 9.96
N LYS A 3 -33.47 1.93 10.82
CA LYS A 3 -32.94 3.28 10.67
C LYS A 3 -31.43 3.16 10.79
N ILE A 4 -30.72 3.36 9.68
CA ILE A 4 -29.29 3.62 9.73
C ILE A 4 -29.18 4.99 10.39
N ASP A 5 -28.80 5.05 11.67
CA ASP A 5 -28.52 6.30 12.34
C ASP A 5 -27.40 7.02 11.58
N LYS A 6 -27.73 8.19 11.03
CA LYS A 6 -26.79 9.01 10.26
C LYS A 6 -25.82 9.61 11.28
N LYS A 7 -24.62 9.05 11.36
CA LYS A 7 -23.54 9.56 12.22
C LYS A 7 -23.24 11.02 11.91
N ASP A 8 -22.93 11.79 12.95
CA ASP A 8 -22.45 13.17 12.79
C ASP A 8 -21.10 13.16 12.06
N LYS A 9 -20.76 14.24 11.36
CA LYS A 9 -19.51 14.34 10.58
C LYS A 9 -18.72 15.54 11.01
N LYS A 10 -17.44 15.32 11.31
CA LYS A 10 -16.56 16.38 11.82
C LYS A 10 -15.16 16.32 11.24
N LEU A 11 -14.66 17.47 10.80
CA LEU A 11 -13.25 17.65 10.49
C LEU A 11 -12.53 18.11 11.75
N ILE A 12 -11.46 17.40 12.13
CA ILE A 12 -10.63 17.73 13.29
C ILE A 12 -9.20 18.01 12.87
N LEU A 13 -8.63 19.12 13.34
CA LEU A 13 -7.22 19.45 13.15
C LEU A 13 -6.42 18.87 14.31
N VAL A 14 -5.45 18.02 13.98
CA VAL A 14 -4.55 17.38 14.93
C VAL A 14 -3.14 17.85 14.66
N ASN A 15 -2.49 18.38 15.68
CA ASN A 15 -1.10 18.80 15.69
C ASN A 15 -0.42 18.28 16.96
N ARG A 16 0.86 18.59 17.15
CA ARG A 16 1.61 18.08 18.30
C ARG A 16 1.03 18.49 19.66
N GLU A 17 0.51 19.70 19.75
CA GLU A 17 0.01 20.29 21.00
C GLU A 17 -1.28 19.62 21.47
N ASN A 18 -2.15 19.22 20.53
CA ASN A 18 -3.46 18.62 20.83
C ASN A 18 -3.55 17.13 20.50
N PHE A 19 -2.44 16.47 20.16
CA PHE A 19 -2.42 15.11 19.62
C PHE A 19 -3.15 14.12 20.54
N LYS A 20 -2.68 13.96 21.78
CA LYS A 20 -3.21 12.95 22.70
C LYS A 20 -4.68 13.17 23.05
N THR A 21 -5.09 14.42 23.26
CA THR A 21 -6.48 14.76 23.57
C THR A 21 -7.39 14.48 22.38
N SER A 22 -7.00 14.93 21.18
CA SER A 22 -7.77 14.75 19.95
C SER A 22 -7.93 13.26 19.60
N ILE A 23 -6.87 12.46 19.69
CA ILE A 23 -6.96 11.02 19.43
C ILE A 23 -7.83 10.32 20.48
N THR A 24 -7.72 10.70 21.76
CA THR A 24 -8.58 10.13 22.82
C THR A 24 -10.05 10.42 22.56
N ASP A 25 -10.39 11.64 22.12
CA ASP A 25 -11.76 12.04 21.81
C ASP A 25 -12.32 11.27 20.60
N ILE A 26 -11.54 11.15 19.53
CA ILE A 26 -11.91 10.36 18.34
C ILE A 26 -12.19 8.90 18.73
N LEU A 27 -11.34 8.33 19.59
CA LEU A 27 -11.47 6.92 19.98
C LEU A 27 -12.63 6.65 20.95
N ARG A 28 -13.10 7.67 21.68
CA ARG A 28 -14.22 7.56 22.62
C ARG A 28 -15.57 7.80 21.96
N ASN A 29 -15.63 8.63 20.92
CA ASN A 29 -16.87 9.02 20.28
C ASN A 29 -17.18 8.18 19.04
N SER A 30 -18.01 7.14 19.20
CA SER A 30 -18.41 6.25 18.11
C SER A 30 -19.53 6.80 17.21
N GLU A 31 -20.21 7.87 17.64
CA GLU A 31 -21.36 8.48 16.94
C GLU A 31 -20.96 9.50 15.88
N THR A 32 -19.67 9.88 15.83
CA THR A 32 -19.12 10.84 14.88
C THR A 32 -18.11 10.19 13.94
N ASP A 33 -18.27 10.43 12.65
CA ASP A 33 -17.27 10.11 11.62
C ASP A 33 -16.30 11.29 11.47
N TYR A 34 -15.05 11.05 11.84
CA TYR A 34 -14.01 12.06 11.83
C TYR A 34 -13.18 12.02 10.54
N LEU A 35 -12.99 13.19 9.91
CA LEU A 35 -11.92 13.46 8.96
C LEU A 35 -10.77 14.12 9.71
N ILE A 36 -9.65 13.42 9.82
CA ILE A 36 -8.50 13.83 10.63
C ILE A 36 -7.54 14.60 9.74
N PHE A 37 -7.30 15.87 10.04
CA PHE A 37 -6.27 16.68 9.40
C PHE A 37 -5.04 16.69 10.28
N LEU A 38 -4.02 15.94 9.89
CA LEU A 38 -2.75 15.86 10.61
C LEU A 38 -1.79 16.94 10.09
N GLN A 39 -1.51 17.95 10.92
CA GLN A 39 -0.64 19.06 10.54
C GLN A 39 0.83 18.66 10.59
N PHE A 40 1.49 18.71 9.45
CA PHE A 40 2.94 18.59 9.32
C PHE A 40 3.56 19.99 9.29
N LYS A 41 4.52 20.24 10.19
CA LYS A 41 5.30 21.49 10.25
C LYS A 41 6.68 21.27 9.61
N SER A 42 7.62 22.20 9.80
CA SER A 42 8.95 22.14 9.16
C SER A 42 9.81 20.94 9.59
N ASN A 43 9.62 20.41 10.80
CA ASN A 43 10.41 19.28 11.32
C ASN A 43 9.89 17.94 10.81
N THR A 44 10.63 17.33 9.87
CA THR A 44 10.22 16.07 9.22
C THR A 44 10.25 14.87 10.16
N GLU A 45 11.23 14.75 11.06
CA GLU A 45 11.32 13.62 11.98
C GLU A 45 10.15 13.64 12.98
N GLU A 46 9.83 14.82 13.49
CA GLU A 46 8.70 15.01 14.39
C GLU A 46 7.36 14.68 13.72
N ASN A 47 7.18 15.13 12.48
CA ASN A 47 5.98 14.83 11.69
C ASN A 47 5.79 13.32 11.48
N LEU A 48 6.86 12.62 11.09
CA LEU A 48 6.83 11.17 10.88
C LEU A 48 6.58 10.42 12.19
N SER A 49 7.23 10.83 13.28
CA SER A 49 6.99 10.27 14.61
C SER A 49 5.53 10.40 15.04
N MET A 50 4.90 11.55 14.79
CA MET A 50 3.50 11.79 15.08
C MET A 50 2.57 10.90 14.23
N LEU A 51 2.90 10.71 12.94
CA LEU A 51 2.16 9.80 12.06
C LEU A 51 2.28 8.34 12.50
N ASP A 52 3.47 7.90 12.93
CA ASP A 52 3.68 6.54 13.45
C ASP A 52 2.93 6.32 14.76
N GLU A 53 2.92 7.32 15.65
CA GLU A 53 2.12 7.30 16.86
C GLU A 53 0.62 7.16 16.52
N LEU A 54 0.13 7.91 15.51
CA LEU A 54 -1.25 7.84 15.02
C LEU A 54 -1.60 6.45 14.47
N LYS A 55 -0.72 5.89 13.63
CA LYS A 55 -0.86 4.53 13.07
C LYS A 55 -0.99 3.49 14.19
N ARG A 56 -0.16 3.58 15.24
CA ARG A 56 -0.25 2.64 16.39
C ARG A 56 -1.61 2.68 17.07
N TYR A 57 -2.23 3.86 17.24
CA TYR A 57 -3.59 3.97 17.79
C TYR A 57 -4.66 3.32 16.89
N PHE A 58 -4.48 3.38 15.56
CA PHE A 58 -5.46 2.90 14.57
C PHE A 58 -5.23 1.48 14.03
N LEU A 59 -4.09 0.85 14.32
CA LEU A 59 -3.77 -0.51 13.83
C LEU A 59 -4.42 -1.66 14.62
N SER A 60 -5.09 -1.40 15.75
CA SER A 60 -5.77 -2.46 16.53
C SER A 60 -7.05 -2.99 15.83
N LYS A 61 -6.91 -4.15 15.15
CA LYS A 61 -7.87 -5.15 14.58
C LYS A 61 -9.23 -4.76 13.94
N ARG A 62 -9.71 -3.51 14.02
CA ARG A 62 -10.94 -2.98 13.37
C ARG A 62 -10.87 -1.48 13.02
N ARG A 63 -9.70 -0.84 13.10
CA ARG A 63 -9.56 0.63 13.02
C ARG A 63 -8.77 1.16 11.82
N TYR A 64 -8.44 0.31 10.85
CA TYR A 64 -7.77 0.70 9.60
C TYR A 64 -8.55 1.78 8.80
N GLU A 65 -9.86 1.87 9.02
CA GLU A 65 -10.73 2.90 8.43
C GLU A 65 -10.35 4.32 8.85
N TYR A 66 -9.78 4.52 10.04
CA TYR A 66 -9.36 5.86 10.48
C TYR A 66 -8.10 6.36 9.76
N LEU A 67 -7.19 5.47 9.36
CA LEU A 67 -6.08 5.82 8.45
C LEU A 67 -6.61 6.23 7.07
N LYS A 68 -7.66 5.55 6.58
CA LYS A 68 -8.38 5.93 5.35
C LYS A 68 -9.12 7.27 5.47
N ASN A 69 -9.28 7.81 6.68
CA ASN A 69 -9.87 9.13 6.94
C ASN A 69 -8.87 10.13 7.51
N THR A 70 -7.56 9.88 7.36
CA THR A 70 -6.51 10.82 7.73
C THR A 70 -6.00 11.53 6.49
N VAL A 71 -5.89 12.86 6.54
CA VAL A 71 -5.31 13.72 5.51
C VAL A 71 -4.15 14.47 6.14
N VAL A 72 -2.98 14.40 5.52
CA VAL A 72 -1.82 15.19 5.96
C VAL A 72 -1.90 16.57 5.33
N PHE A 73 -1.63 17.58 6.15
CA PHE A 73 -1.75 18.98 5.79
C PHE A 73 -0.40 19.66 6.04
N SER A 74 0.25 20.16 4.98
CA SER A 74 1.68 20.47 4.99
C SER A 74 2.05 21.62 4.04
N ASP A 75 3.13 22.34 4.33
CA ASP A 75 3.77 23.28 3.41
C ASP A 75 4.75 22.62 2.42
N ARG A 76 5.17 21.39 2.74
CA ARG A 76 6.01 20.53 1.89
C ARG A 76 5.20 19.50 1.14
N GLU A 77 5.68 19.14 -0.04
CA GLU A 77 5.09 18.09 -0.86
C GLU A 77 5.39 16.68 -0.31
N TYR A 78 4.34 15.97 0.06
CA TYR A 78 4.35 14.54 0.36
C TYR A 78 3.40 13.80 -0.59
N LEU A 79 3.47 12.47 -0.59
CA LEU A 79 2.54 11.63 -1.32
C LEU A 79 1.72 10.79 -0.34
N ALA A 80 0.43 10.68 -0.61
CA ALA A 80 -0.53 10.01 0.25
C ALA A 80 -0.22 8.51 0.38
N ASN A 81 0.15 7.87 -0.73
CA ASN A 81 0.58 6.48 -0.74
C ASN A 81 1.83 6.24 0.15
N ASP A 82 2.82 7.13 0.12
CA ASP A 82 4.05 7.04 0.92
C ASP A 82 3.77 7.11 2.42
N LEU A 83 2.83 7.99 2.82
CA LEU A 83 2.47 8.17 4.21
C LEU A 83 1.43 7.14 4.69
N GLY A 84 0.75 6.44 3.78
CA GLY A 84 -0.33 5.51 4.10
C GLY A 84 -1.56 6.21 4.66
N VAL A 85 -1.85 7.41 4.16
CA VAL A 85 -2.98 8.27 4.56
C VAL A 85 -3.90 8.51 3.37
N ARG A 86 -5.14 8.98 3.58
CA ARG A 86 -6.12 9.24 2.52
C ARG A 86 -5.63 10.22 1.47
N GLY A 87 -4.96 11.28 1.92
CA GLY A 87 -4.54 12.37 1.05
C GLY A 87 -3.48 13.27 1.69
N VAL A 88 -2.81 14.05 0.85
CA VAL A 88 -1.89 15.12 1.25
C VAL A 88 -2.35 16.43 0.62
N LEU A 89 -2.56 17.42 1.47
CA LEU A 89 -2.80 18.81 1.10
C LEU A 89 -1.48 19.56 1.21
N THR A 90 -0.93 20.01 0.08
CA THR A 90 0.25 20.89 0.06
C THR A 90 -0.18 22.33 -0.12
N ILE A 91 0.18 23.19 0.82
CA ILE A 91 -0.28 24.58 0.89
C ILE A 91 0.92 25.51 0.97
N LYS A 92 0.86 26.65 0.27
CA LYS A 92 2.00 27.58 0.23
C LYS A 92 2.32 28.20 1.59
N ASN A 93 1.30 28.50 2.40
CA ASN A 93 1.44 29.05 3.74
C ASN A 93 0.44 28.40 4.70
N LEU A 94 0.93 27.61 5.65
CA LEU A 94 0.10 26.96 6.67
C LEU A 94 -0.60 27.97 7.60
N GLY A 95 0.01 29.14 7.83
CA GLY A 95 -0.53 30.16 8.73
C GLY A 95 -1.76 30.90 8.18
N ASP A 96 -1.85 31.01 6.86
CA ASP A 96 -2.93 31.73 6.17
C ASP A 96 -4.10 30.81 5.78
N PHE A 97 -4.00 29.52 6.09
CA PHE A 97 -5.01 28.56 5.71
C PHE A 97 -6.22 28.62 6.65
N ASP A 98 -7.38 28.98 6.10
CA ASP A 98 -8.62 29.08 6.85
C ASP A 98 -9.25 27.70 7.14
N ILE A 99 -8.68 27.01 8.14
CA ILE A 99 -9.13 25.68 8.55
C ILE A 99 -10.57 25.70 9.10
N GLU A 100 -11.00 26.79 9.73
CA GLU A 100 -12.34 26.88 10.32
C GLU A 100 -13.41 26.99 9.23
N LYS A 101 -13.15 27.76 8.17
CA LYS A 101 -14.03 27.77 7.00
C LYS A 101 -14.10 26.39 6.33
N LEU A 102 -12.98 25.68 6.21
CA LEU A 102 -12.99 24.33 5.65
C LEU A 102 -13.79 23.35 6.53
N LYS A 103 -13.65 23.42 7.86
CA LYS A 103 -14.44 22.62 8.81
C LYS A 103 -15.94 22.86 8.64
N ASN A 104 -16.34 24.12 8.53
CA ASN A 104 -17.74 24.49 8.33
C ASN A 104 -18.28 23.97 6.98
N LEU A 105 -17.48 24.03 5.92
CA LEU A 105 -17.86 23.46 4.63
C LEU A 105 -17.99 21.94 4.69
N TYR A 106 -17.08 21.25 5.38
CA TYR A 106 -17.13 19.79 5.54
C TYR A 106 -18.38 19.34 6.29
N HIS A 107 -18.71 20.01 7.40
CA HIS A 107 -19.89 19.70 8.21
C HIS A 107 -21.20 19.84 7.41
N ASN A 108 -21.27 20.83 6.53
CA ASN A 108 -22.44 21.11 5.70
C ASN A 108 -22.41 20.39 4.33
N PHE A 109 -21.38 19.59 4.05
CA PHE A 109 -21.22 18.96 2.74
C PHE A 109 -22.21 17.80 2.56
N ASN A 110 -22.90 17.77 1.41
CA ASN A 110 -23.80 16.69 1.09
C ASN A 110 -23.03 15.46 0.57
N PHE A 111 -22.96 14.42 1.40
CA PHE A 111 -22.31 13.15 1.09
C PHE A 111 -23.28 12.06 0.58
N ASP A 112 -24.54 12.40 0.28
CA ASP A 112 -25.50 11.42 -0.21
C ASP A 112 -25.11 10.90 -1.61
N GLU A 113 -24.44 11.73 -2.43
CA GLU A 113 -23.95 11.39 -3.77
C GLU A 113 -22.45 11.65 -3.97
N LYS A 114 -21.78 12.25 -2.98
CA LYS A 114 -20.38 12.68 -3.07
C LYS A 114 -19.55 12.05 -1.96
N THR A 115 -18.28 11.83 -2.24
CA THR A 115 -17.31 11.26 -1.31
C THR A 115 -16.48 12.35 -0.63
N THR A 116 -15.70 11.97 0.39
CA THR A 116 -14.68 12.85 0.95
C THR A 116 -13.60 13.22 -0.06
N ASP A 117 -13.32 12.37 -1.06
CA ASP A 117 -12.37 12.69 -2.12
C ASP A 117 -12.92 13.80 -3.01
N ASP A 118 -14.22 13.77 -3.33
CA ASP A 118 -14.91 14.85 -4.06
C ASP A 118 -14.89 16.17 -3.27
N PHE A 119 -15.06 16.11 -1.94
CA PHE A 119 -14.93 17.27 -1.06
C PHE A 119 -13.51 17.86 -1.13
N LEU A 120 -12.48 17.03 -0.95
CA LEU A 120 -11.08 17.47 -1.01
C LEU A 120 -10.72 18.00 -2.40
N GLN A 121 -11.21 17.38 -3.47
CA GLN A 121 -10.90 17.83 -4.83
C GLN A 121 -11.57 19.17 -5.15
N SER A 122 -12.86 19.31 -4.82
CA SER A 122 -13.64 20.52 -5.13
C SER A 122 -13.18 21.77 -4.36
N ASN A 123 -12.55 21.59 -3.18
CA ASN A 123 -12.03 22.69 -2.37
C ASN A 123 -10.55 23.02 -2.64
N SER A 124 -9.87 22.30 -3.55
CA SER A 124 -8.45 22.52 -3.88
C SER A 124 -8.17 23.92 -4.42
N THR A 125 -8.87 24.33 -5.47
CA THR A 125 -8.71 25.67 -6.06
C THR A 125 -9.16 26.79 -5.11
N PRO A 126 -10.37 26.73 -4.47
CA PRO A 126 -10.82 27.79 -3.57
C PRO A 126 -9.91 28.05 -2.36
N PHE A 127 -9.25 27.00 -1.84
CA PHE A 127 -8.34 27.10 -0.70
C PHE A 127 -6.85 27.11 -1.13
N GLY A 128 -6.56 27.07 -2.43
CA GLY A 128 -5.22 27.20 -2.96
C GLY A 128 -4.24 26.09 -2.57
N TYR A 129 -4.72 24.85 -2.40
CA TYR A 129 -3.86 23.69 -2.11
C TYR A 129 -3.70 22.77 -3.30
N LYS A 130 -2.51 22.15 -3.39
CA LYS A 130 -2.28 20.97 -4.24
C LYS A 130 -2.72 19.73 -3.46
N LEU A 131 -3.43 18.84 -4.13
CA LEU A 131 -3.96 17.60 -3.55
C LEU A 131 -3.28 16.39 -4.19
N ASP A 132 -2.74 15.50 -3.37
CA ASP A 132 -2.36 14.13 -3.76
C ASP A 132 -3.24 13.16 -2.97
N LEU A 133 -4.01 12.30 -3.65
CA LEU A 133 -4.89 11.31 -3.02
C LEU A 133 -4.25 9.92 -3.06
N TYR A 134 -4.56 9.11 -2.05
CA TYR A 134 -4.15 7.71 -2.02
C TYR A 134 -4.78 6.96 -3.19
N ASN A 135 -3.96 6.42 -4.08
CA ASN A 135 -4.46 5.55 -5.13
C ASN A 135 -4.74 4.15 -4.55
N SER A 136 -6.00 3.82 -4.28
CA SER A 136 -6.42 2.51 -3.78
C SER A 136 -6.53 1.43 -4.85
N ILE A 137 -6.67 1.83 -6.11
CA ILE A 137 -6.86 0.91 -7.24
C ILE A 137 -5.52 0.33 -7.70
N ASP A 138 -4.53 1.20 -7.85
CA ASP A 138 -3.19 0.84 -8.32
C ASP A 138 -2.09 1.59 -7.52
N PRO A 139 -1.97 1.31 -6.21
CA PRO A 139 -0.96 1.93 -5.35
C PRO A 139 0.44 1.45 -5.76
N TRP A 140 1.28 2.37 -6.20
CA TRP A 140 2.70 2.09 -6.44
C TRP A 140 3.48 1.77 -5.15
N ILE A 141 3.02 2.24 -3.99
CA ILE A 141 3.51 1.83 -2.67
C ILE A 141 2.32 1.62 -1.71
N MET A 142 2.41 0.60 -0.86
CA MET A 142 1.43 0.30 0.19
C MET A 142 2.10 -0.35 1.40
N SER A 143 1.40 -0.43 2.53
CA SER A 143 1.82 -1.21 3.70
C SER A 143 0.69 -2.12 4.17
N ILE A 144 1.02 -3.38 4.45
CA ILE A 144 0.09 -4.40 4.94
C ILE A 144 0.70 -5.06 6.17
N ASN A 145 0.05 -4.94 7.33
CA ASN A 145 0.54 -5.50 8.60
C ASN A 145 1.99 -5.09 8.91
N GLY A 146 2.39 -3.87 8.56
CA GLY A 146 3.75 -3.37 8.75
C GLY A 146 4.72 -3.70 7.61
N VAL A 147 4.36 -4.60 6.70
CA VAL A 147 5.18 -4.95 5.52
C VAL A 147 4.99 -3.91 4.43
N GLY A 148 6.06 -3.20 4.08
CA GLY A 148 6.11 -2.23 2.99
C GLY A 148 6.20 -2.93 1.63
N ILE A 149 5.34 -2.56 0.70
CA ILE A 149 5.29 -3.15 -0.64
C ILE A 149 5.45 -2.04 -1.68
N LEU A 150 6.49 -2.12 -2.49
CA LEU A 150 6.72 -1.27 -3.65
C LEU A 150 6.33 -2.06 -4.91
N THR A 151 5.57 -1.45 -5.82
CA THR A 151 5.37 -2.01 -7.17
C THR A 151 6.02 -1.13 -8.21
N ILE A 152 6.87 -1.73 -9.04
CA ILE A 152 7.59 -1.11 -10.15
C ILE A 152 6.97 -1.59 -11.46
N SER A 153 6.56 -0.66 -12.30
CA SER A 153 6.09 -0.90 -13.66
C SER A 153 6.37 0.31 -14.54
N ASP A 154 6.21 0.18 -15.86
CA ASP A 154 6.29 1.35 -16.75
C ASP A 154 5.33 2.48 -16.37
N LYS A 155 4.14 2.14 -15.82
CA LYS A 155 3.10 3.12 -15.51
C LYS A 155 3.50 4.08 -14.39
N ASN A 156 4.32 3.60 -13.46
CA ASN A 156 4.71 4.35 -12.27
C ASN A 156 6.21 4.69 -12.24
N TYR A 157 6.96 4.34 -13.29
CA TYR A 157 8.40 4.60 -13.41
C TYR A 157 8.75 6.07 -13.14
N ASP A 158 8.14 7.01 -13.87
CA ASP A 158 8.47 8.45 -13.73
C ASP A 158 8.09 8.97 -12.34
N LYS A 159 6.96 8.48 -11.79
CA LYS A 159 6.52 8.83 -10.44
C LYS A 159 7.53 8.37 -9.39
N ILE A 160 8.05 7.15 -9.54
CA ILE A 160 9.11 6.59 -8.68
C ILE A 160 10.38 7.42 -8.80
N MET A 161 10.85 7.67 -10.01
CA MET A 161 12.11 8.40 -10.24
C MET A 161 12.07 9.81 -9.64
N CYS A 162 10.99 10.56 -9.88
CA CYS A 162 10.82 11.90 -9.30
C CYS A 162 10.78 11.89 -7.76
N ASN A 163 10.43 10.77 -7.14
CA ASN A 163 10.31 10.60 -5.69
C ASN A 163 11.30 9.60 -5.11
N TYR A 164 12.38 9.27 -5.83
CA TYR A 164 13.34 8.23 -5.44
C TYR A 164 13.86 8.39 -4.01
N HIS A 165 14.15 9.62 -3.61
CA HIS A 165 14.62 9.95 -2.25
C HIS A 165 13.59 9.62 -1.14
N LYS A 166 12.29 9.64 -1.46
CA LYS A 166 11.21 9.28 -0.52
C LYS A 166 11.04 7.76 -0.47
N VAL A 167 11.06 7.11 -1.63
CA VAL A 167 10.97 5.64 -1.76
C VAL A 167 12.14 4.96 -1.02
N LYS A 168 13.36 5.48 -1.18
CA LYS A 168 14.55 4.94 -0.51
C LYS A 168 14.45 5.00 1.03
N ARG A 169 13.72 5.96 1.59
CA ARG A 169 13.50 6.05 3.05
C ARG A 169 12.52 5.01 3.58
N LEU A 170 11.63 4.51 2.73
CA LEU A 170 10.61 3.55 3.14
C LEU A 170 11.13 2.11 3.20
N TYR A 171 12.28 1.82 2.58
CA TYR A 171 12.91 0.48 2.49
C TYR A 171 11.86 -0.63 2.29
N PRO A 172 11.33 -0.81 1.06
CA PRO A 172 10.25 -1.75 0.84
C PRO A 172 10.69 -3.16 1.20
N ASP A 173 9.94 -3.83 2.07
CA ASP A 173 10.16 -5.24 2.38
C ASP A 173 9.92 -6.10 1.13
N VAL A 174 8.83 -5.85 0.41
CA VAL A 174 8.51 -6.58 -0.83
C VAL A 174 8.54 -5.62 -2.01
N THR A 175 9.39 -5.87 -2.99
CA THR A 175 9.37 -5.18 -4.28
C THR A 175 8.78 -6.08 -5.35
N ILE A 176 7.68 -5.66 -5.93
CA ILE A 176 6.99 -6.33 -7.05
C ILE A 176 7.38 -5.61 -8.34
N VAL A 177 7.87 -6.32 -9.34
CA VAL A 177 8.23 -5.76 -10.65
C VAL A 177 7.36 -6.38 -11.74
N VAL A 178 6.66 -5.55 -12.50
CA VAL A 178 5.82 -5.98 -13.62
C VAL A 178 6.66 -6.03 -14.89
N LEU A 179 6.75 -7.21 -15.49
CA LEU A 179 7.54 -7.51 -16.68
C LEU A 179 6.64 -7.84 -17.87
N LYS A 180 6.93 -7.25 -19.02
CA LYS A 180 6.22 -7.42 -20.29
C LYS A 180 7.12 -7.97 -21.40
N GLY A 181 8.33 -8.41 -21.08
CA GLY A 181 9.25 -9.13 -21.95
C GLY A 181 10.07 -8.23 -22.84
N LYS A 182 9.43 -7.44 -23.70
CA LYS A 182 10.10 -6.41 -24.52
C LYS A 182 9.94 -5.06 -23.83
N ASP A 183 11.04 -4.30 -23.77
CA ASP A 183 11.12 -2.95 -23.21
C ASP A 183 11.09 -2.80 -21.66
N ASP A 184 11.37 -3.89 -20.93
CA ASP A 184 11.44 -3.87 -19.46
C ASP A 184 12.69 -3.14 -18.88
N ILE A 185 13.50 -2.47 -19.71
CA ILE A 185 14.73 -1.76 -19.30
C ILE A 185 14.45 -0.78 -18.16
N ARG A 186 13.34 -0.05 -18.24
CA ARG A 186 12.94 0.95 -17.25
C ARG A 186 12.60 0.30 -15.89
N PRO A 187 11.62 -0.62 -15.80
CA PRO A 187 11.36 -1.36 -14.56
C PRO A 187 12.58 -2.06 -13.97
N LEU A 188 13.42 -2.68 -14.81
CA LEU A 188 14.60 -3.40 -14.35
C LEU A 188 15.70 -2.47 -13.83
N SER A 189 15.87 -1.30 -14.44
CA SER A 189 16.79 -0.26 -13.95
C SER A 189 16.35 0.23 -12.57
N LEU A 190 15.06 0.51 -12.38
CA LEU A 190 14.51 0.87 -11.07
C LEU A 190 14.69 -0.22 -10.02
N LEU A 191 14.46 -1.48 -10.40
CA LEU A 191 14.72 -2.62 -9.52
C LEU A 191 16.19 -2.65 -9.08
N LYS A 192 17.14 -2.44 -10.00
CA LYS A 192 18.56 -2.33 -9.65
C LYS A 192 18.84 -1.17 -8.69
N MET A 193 18.20 -0.02 -8.88
CA MET A 193 18.45 1.18 -8.07
C MET A 193 17.78 1.16 -6.69
N ILE A 194 16.64 0.48 -6.53
CA ILE A 194 15.78 0.56 -5.34
C ILE A 194 15.60 -0.80 -4.66
N GLY A 195 15.45 -1.86 -5.44
CA GLY A 195 15.12 -3.20 -4.93
C GLY A 195 16.31 -3.99 -4.39
N ALA A 196 17.53 -3.45 -4.46
CA ALA A 196 18.72 -4.09 -3.87
C ALA A 196 18.61 -4.25 -2.34
N ASP A 197 17.88 -3.35 -1.68
CA ASP A 197 17.69 -3.35 -0.22
C ASP A 197 16.37 -4.03 0.21
N ALA A 198 15.59 -4.57 -0.75
CA ALA A 198 14.32 -5.21 -0.43
C ALA A 198 14.52 -6.61 0.12
N HIS A 199 13.67 -6.99 1.07
CA HIS A 199 13.66 -8.33 1.66
C HIS A 199 13.26 -9.40 0.62
N ILE A 200 12.29 -9.09 -0.24
CA ILE A 200 11.80 -10.00 -1.29
C ILE A 200 11.58 -9.21 -2.57
N THR A 201 12.11 -9.71 -3.68
CA THR A 201 11.90 -9.19 -5.03
C THR A 201 11.12 -10.18 -5.88
N LEU A 202 9.93 -9.79 -6.35
CA LEU A 202 9.03 -10.64 -7.14
C LEU A 202 8.85 -10.08 -8.54
N GLY A 203 9.16 -10.86 -9.56
CA GLY A 203 8.78 -10.56 -10.93
C GLY A 203 7.35 -11.05 -11.21
N ILE A 204 6.58 -10.26 -11.93
CA ILE A 204 5.26 -10.65 -12.45
C ILE A 204 5.32 -10.63 -13.96
N THR A 205 4.79 -11.67 -14.58
CA THR A 205 4.66 -11.73 -16.04
C THR A 205 3.39 -12.45 -16.49
N SER A 206 2.85 -12.03 -17.64
CA SER A 206 1.85 -12.80 -18.39
C SER A 206 2.42 -13.48 -19.64
N ILE A 207 3.72 -13.32 -19.88
CA ILE A 207 4.48 -13.87 -21.01
C ILE A 207 5.39 -14.98 -20.51
N LYS A 208 5.37 -16.12 -21.21
CA LYS A 208 6.18 -17.29 -20.85
C LYS A 208 7.66 -17.05 -21.07
N ASN A 209 7.99 -16.51 -22.24
CA ASN A 209 9.36 -16.41 -22.73
C ASN A 209 9.99 -15.05 -22.37
N ILE A 210 9.98 -14.66 -21.10
CA ILE A 210 10.73 -13.48 -20.65
C ILE A 210 12.15 -13.92 -20.29
N PRO A 211 13.20 -13.20 -20.74
CA PRO A 211 14.55 -13.45 -20.27
C PRO A 211 14.60 -13.27 -18.76
N TYR A 212 15.00 -14.31 -18.05
CA TYR A 212 15.03 -14.29 -16.59
C TYR A 212 15.98 -13.21 -16.07
N ASN A 213 15.60 -12.57 -14.96
CA ASN A 213 16.43 -11.58 -14.30
C ASN A 213 16.86 -12.08 -12.91
N LYS A 214 18.17 -12.34 -12.76
CA LYS A 214 18.82 -12.79 -11.50
C LYS A 214 18.70 -11.83 -10.32
N ARG A 215 18.13 -10.64 -10.54
CA ARG A 215 17.79 -9.67 -9.49
C ARG A 215 16.46 -9.96 -8.79
N LEU A 216 15.75 -11.00 -9.22
CA LEU A 216 14.46 -11.40 -8.65
C LEU A 216 14.63 -12.65 -7.81
N ASP A 217 14.05 -12.67 -6.60
CA ASP A 217 14.02 -13.87 -5.77
C ASP A 217 12.98 -14.89 -6.26
N ALA A 218 11.93 -14.42 -6.93
CA ALA A 218 10.96 -15.29 -7.60
C ALA A 218 10.29 -14.62 -8.80
N LEU A 219 9.88 -15.43 -9.77
CA LEU A 219 9.10 -15.02 -10.95
C LEU A 219 7.74 -15.72 -10.92
N VAL A 220 6.67 -14.93 -11.02
CA VAL A 220 5.29 -15.39 -10.98
C VAL A 220 4.61 -15.16 -12.33
N TYR A 221 4.18 -16.25 -12.95
CA TYR A 221 3.43 -16.24 -14.19
C TYR A 221 1.91 -16.27 -13.97
N ASN A 222 1.20 -15.34 -14.60
CA ASN A 222 -0.25 -15.32 -14.65
C ASN A 222 -0.75 -14.95 -16.05
N ARG A 223 -1.47 -15.87 -16.70
CA ARG A 223 -2.02 -15.68 -18.08
C ARG A 223 -3.08 -14.59 -18.22
N SER A 224 -3.61 -14.08 -17.11
CA SER A 224 -4.71 -13.11 -17.16
C SER A 224 -4.21 -11.77 -17.71
N PRO A 225 -5.05 -11.02 -18.45
CA PRO A 225 -4.78 -9.60 -18.73
C PRO A 225 -4.73 -8.74 -17.45
N TYR A 226 -5.21 -9.27 -16.32
CA TYR A 226 -5.17 -8.63 -15.01
C TYR A 226 -4.06 -9.18 -14.11
N SER A 227 -2.97 -9.72 -14.67
CA SER A 227 -1.86 -10.36 -13.94
C SER A 227 -1.31 -9.52 -12.79
N GLU A 228 -1.06 -8.24 -13.03
CA GLU A 228 -0.60 -7.28 -12.02
C GLU A 228 -1.57 -7.20 -10.82
N ARG A 229 -2.86 -6.98 -11.09
CA ARG A 229 -3.90 -6.90 -10.05
C ARG A 229 -4.03 -8.23 -9.30
N ASN A 230 -4.02 -9.35 -10.02
CA ASN A 230 -4.19 -10.68 -9.45
C ASN A 230 -3.09 -11.01 -8.44
N ILE A 231 -1.83 -10.73 -8.79
CA ILE A 231 -0.70 -11.06 -7.92
C ILE A 231 -0.60 -10.07 -6.76
N ARG A 232 -0.89 -8.79 -6.97
CA ARG A 232 -1.02 -7.83 -5.85
C ARG A 232 -2.09 -8.27 -4.86
N ASN A 233 -3.25 -8.72 -5.33
CA ASN A 233 -4.31 -9.27 -4.49
C ASN A 233 -3.82 -10.52 -3.75
N PHE A 234 -3.14 -11.44 -4.43
CA PHE A 234 -2.57 -12.63 -3.80
C PHE A 234 -1.60 -12.28 -2.66
N VAL A 235 -0.61 -11.41 -2.92
CA VAL A 235 0.35 -10.94 -1.91
C VAL A 235 -0.38 -10.26 -0.75
N THR A 236 -1.37 -9.42 -1.06
CA THR A 236 -2.20 -8.73 -0.07
C THR A 236 -2.92 -9.72 0.85
N GLU A 237 -3.55 -10.75 0.29
CA GLU A 237 -4.31 -11.72 1.08
C GLU A 237 -3.41 -12.64 1.91
N ILE A 238 -2.21 -13.00 1.43
CA ILE A 238 -1.22 -13.71 2.26
C ILE A 238 -0.80 -12.83 3.43
N LEU A 239 -0.37 -11.61 3.17
CA LEU A 239 0.17 -10.73 4.21
C LEU A 239 -0.90 -10.30 5.23
N LYS A 240 -2.18 -10.30 4.84
CA LYS A 240 -3.31 -10.06 5.74
C LYS A 240 -3.63 -11.24 6.66
N ASP A 241 -3.17 -12.46 6.36
CA ASP A 241 -3.54 -13.63 7.18
C ASP A 241 -3.06 -13.42 8.62
N ARG A 242 -4.03 -13.30 9.54
CA ARG A 242 -3.84 -12.75 10.89
C ARG A 242 -3.11 -13.71 11.84
N LYS A 243 -2.53 -14.79 11.33
CA LYS A 243 -1.91 -15.85 12.13
C LYS A 243 -0.50 -15.50 12.60
N SER A 244 0.18 -14.52 11.98
CA SER A 244 1.59 -14.25 12.25
C SER A 244 1.88 -12.76 12.41
N GLU A 245 2.53 -12.42 13.53
CA GLU A 245 3.17 -11.11 13.77
C GLU A 245 4.36 -10.88 12.81
N ASN A 246 4.79 -11.93 12.10
CA ASN A 246 5.94 -11.99 11.19
C ASN A 246 5.49 -12.25 9.74
N SER A 247 4.43 -11.59 9.27
CA SER A 247 3.79 -11.89 7.97
C SER A 247 4.77 -11.88 6.78
N LEU A 248 5.84 -11.08 6.82
CA LEU A 248 6.90 -11.08 5.81
C LEU A 248 7.69 -12.40 5.79
N PHE A 249 8.08 -12.91 6.95
CA PHE A 249 8.86 -14.15 7.06
C PHE A 249 8.01 -15.37 6.71
N ASP A 250 6.76 -15.40 7.12
CA ASP A 250 5.80 -16.42 6.68
C ASP A 250 5.66 -16.44 5.15
N PHE A 251 5.58 -15.25 4.53
CA PHE A 251 5.52 -15.14 3.07
C PHE A 251 6.81 -15.59 2.40
N ARG A 252 7.98 -15.21 2.95
CA ARG A 252 9.29 -15.67 2.49
C ARG A 252 9.39 -17.19 2.53
N ASP A 253 9.06 -17.79 3.68
CA ASP A 253 9.19 -19.21 3.93
C ASP A 253 8.22 -20.00 3.06
N PHE A 254 7.01 -19.47 2.83
CA PHE A 254 6.07 -20.00 1.85
C PHE A 254 6.64 -20.03 0.43
N MET A 255 7.29 -18.93 0.02
CA MET A 255 7.99 -18.88 -1.27
C MET A 255 9.30 -19.71 -1.26
N GLY A 256 9.72 -20.20 -0.10
CA GLY A 256 10.98 -20.90 0.17
C GLY A 256 12.23 -20.05 -0.07
N ILE A 257 12.12 -18.72 -0.11
CA ILE A 257 13.25 -17.83 -0.42
C ILE A 257 14.29 -17.94 0.71
N ALA A 258 15.54 -18.20 0.36
CA ALA A 258 16.58 -18.47 1.35
C ALA A 258 16.92 -17.22 2.18
N PRO A 259 17.12 -17.34 3.52
CA PRO A 259 17.49 -16.21 4.38
C PRO A 259 18.82 -15.53 4.02
N LYS A 260 19.73 -16.21 3.32
CA LYS A 260 21.00 -15.64 2.84
C LYS A 260 20.83 -14.46 1.88
N ASN A 261 19.66 -14.32 1.23
CA ASN A 261 19.37 -13.16 0.38
C ASN A 261 19.14 -11.86 1.18
N PHE A 262 19.22 -11.91 2.52
CA PHE A 262 18.89 -10.83 3.45
C PHE A 262 20.09 -10.30 4.26
N GLU A 263 21.28 -10.90 4.11
CA GLU A 263 22.48 -10.46 4.82
C GLU A 263 23.26 -9.44 3.97
N ALA A 264 23.26 -8.17 4.40
CA ALA A 264 24.07 -7.13 3.78
C ALA A 264 25.55 -7.36 4.13
N ASP A 265 26.31 -7.96 3.22
CA ASP A 265 27.75 -8.08 3.37
C ASP A 265 28.44 -6.74 3.05
N ILE A 266 29.44 -6.38 3.84
CA ILE A 266 30.21 -5.13 3.71
C ILE A 266 31.27 -5.27 2.59
N PHE A 267 31.50 -6.50 2.12
CA PHE A 267 32.38 -6.85 0.99
C PHE A 267 31.61 -7.24 -0.28
N TYR A 268 30.36 -6.77 -0.42
CA TYR A 268 29.40 -7.12 -1.47
C TYR A 268 29.93 -6.90 -2.90
N ASP A 269 30.34 -7.97 -3.57
CA ASP A 269 30.40 -8.01 -5.03
C ASP A 269 29.00 -8.38 -5.56
N GLU A 270 28.30 -7.36 -6.07
CA GLU A 270 26.94 -7.48 -6.59
C GLU A 270 26.85 -8.54 -7.70
N GLU A 271 27.87 -8.70 -8.55
CA GLU A 271 27.83 -9.66 -9.65
C GLU A 271 28.07 -11.10 -9.16
N GLU A 272 28.97 -11.28 -8.18
CA GLU A 272 29.25 -12.61 -7.62
C GLU A 272 28.05 -13.16 -6.82
N GLU A 273 27.37 -12.31 -6.04
CA GLU A 273 26.22 -12.70 -5.22
C GLU A 273 24.94 -12.92 -6.04
N ILE A 274 24.70 -12.09 -7.07
CA ILE A 274 23.60 -12.31 -8.02
C ILE A 274 23.69 -13.69 -8.68
N ASN A 275 24.90 -14.18 -8.94
CA ASN A 275 25.11 -15.49 -9.54
C ASN A 275 24.87 -16.67 -8.59
N LYS A 276 24.80 -16.44 -7.28
CA LYS A 276 24.54 -17.46 -6.24
C LYS A 276 23.06 -17.57 -5.85
N LYS A 277 22.20 -16.67 -6.33
CA LYS A 277 20.76 -16.69 -6.05
C LYS A 277 20.07 -17.83 -6.81
N GLU A 278 19.26 -18.60 -6.09
CA GLU A 278 18.41 -19.64 -6.67
C GLU A 278 17.14 -19.00 -7.23
N GLU A 279 16.84 -19.30 -8.49
CA GLU A 279 15.68 -18.78 -9.19
C GLU A 279 14.44 -19.62 -8.86
N LYS A 280 13.32 -18.96 -8.52
CA LYS A 280 12.08 -19.67 -8.20
C LYS A 280 10.96 -19.27 -9.13
N PHE A 281 10.28 -20.27 -9.68
CA PHE A 281 9.20 -20.07 -10.64
C PHE A 281 7.87 -20.50 -10.05
N PHE A 282 6.86 -19.67 -10.28
CA PHE A 282 5.50 -19.92 -9.80
C PHE A 282 4.47 -19.60 -10.87
N LYS A 283 3.35 -20.31 -10.79
CA LYS A 283 2.18 -20.09 -11.62
C LYS A 283 1.00 -19.73 -10.74
N LEU A 284 0.42 -18.56 -11.00
CA LEU A 284 -0.85 -18.16 -10.39
C LEU A 284 -1.99 -18.43 -11.38
N LYS A 285 -3.00 -19.19 -10.95
CA LYS A 285 -4.30 -19.33 -11.61
C LYS A 285 -5.34 -18.62 -10.75
N VAL A 286 -6.24 -17.86 -11.37
CA VAL A 286 -7.33 -17.17 -10.66
C VAL A 286 -8.65 -17.64 -11.23
N THR A 287 -9.56 -18.06 -10.36
CA THR A 287 -10.88 -18.57 -10.73
C THR A 287 -11.96 -17.76 -10.02
N THR A 288 -12.91 -17.23 -10.78
CA THR A 288 -14.10 -16.57 -10.20
C THR A 288 -15.10 -17.62 -9.74
N LEU A 289 -15.61 -17.47 -8.53
CA LEU A 289 -16.55 -18.38 -7.91
C LEU A 289 -18.00 -17.89 -8.02
N GLY A 290 -18.94 -18.84 -8.00
CA GLY A 290 -20.37 -18.55 -7.97
C GLY A 290 -20.86 -18.10 -6.59
N LYS A 291 -22.06 -17.49 -6.53
CA LYS A 291 -22.63 -16.81 -5.35
C LYS A 291 -22.84 -17.64 -4.07
N ASN A 292 -22.59 -18.96 -4.05
CA ASN A 292 -23.04 -19.85 -2.96
C ASN A 292 -22.00 -20.86 -2.44
N GLU A 293 -20.73 -20.76 -2.81
CA GLU A 293 -19.73 -21.73 -2.36
C GLU A 293 -19.00 -21.23 -1.11
N LYS A 294 -19.18 -21.95 0.01
CA LYS A 294 -18.43 -21.70 1.25
C LYS A 294 -17.04 -22.31 1.12
N TYR A 295 -16.05 -21.44 1.08
CA TYR A 295 -14.67 -21.87 1.06
C TYR A 295 -13.86 -21.30 2.22
N LYS A 296 -12.77 -21.98 2.58
CA LYS A 296 -11.84 -21.60 3.64
C LYS A 296 -10.44 -21.54 3.07
N ASN A 297 -9.66 -20.51 3.43
CA ASN A 297 -8.25 -20.41 3.06
C ASN A 297 -7.52 -21.71 3.44
N GLN A 298 -6.78 -22.27 2.48
CA GLN A 298 -5.95 -23.44 2.68
C GLN A 298 -4.56 -23.15 2.17
N ILE A 299 -3.57 -23.40 3.02
CA ILE A 299 -2.15 -23.33 2.70
C ILE A 299 -1.65 -24.77 2.78
N LYS A 300 -1.16 -25.31 1.66
CA LYS A 300 -0.46 -26.59 1.56
C LYS A 300 0.98 -26.31 1.14
N GLU A 301 1.89 -27.26 1.38
CA GLU A 301 3.34 -27.10 1.13
C GLU A 301 3.69 -26.56 -0.27
N GLU A 302 2.92 -26.93 -1.30
CA GLU A 302 3.20 -26.54 -2.70
C GLU A 302 2.12 -25.67 -3.34
N SER A 303 1.03 -25.40 -2.61
CA SER A 303 -0.05 -24.58 -3.15
C SER A 303 -0.82 -23.83 -2.09
N ILE A 304 -1.21 -22.60 -2.45
CA ILE A 304 -2.10 -21.79 -1.64
C ILE A 304 -3.41 -21.59 -2.39
N THR A 305 -4.51 -21.74 -1.64
CA THR A 305 -5.85 -21.37 -2.03
C THR A 305 -6.37 -20.26 -1.11
N LEU A 306 -6.42 -19.03 -1.61
CA LEU A 306 -6.97 -17.88 -0.88
C LEU A 306 -8.31 -17.47 -1.46
N TYR A 307 -9.20 -17.08 -0.56
CA TYR A 307 -10.55 -16.63 -0.87
C TYR A 307 -10.71 -15.17 -0.49
N LYS A 308 -10.93 -14.33 -1.49
CA LYS A 308 -11.30 -12.92 -1.26
C LYS A 308 -12.81 -12.80 -1.18
N CYS A 309 -13.33 -12.37 -0.03
CA CYS A 309 -14.75 -12.12 0.19
C CYS A 309 -14.97 -10.62 0.39
N GLU A 310 -15.21 -9.85 -0.68
CA GLU A 310 -15.55 -8.42 -0.58
C GLU A 310 -16.65 -8.00 -1.58
N GLU A 311 -17.34 -6.90 -1.22
CA GLU A 311 -18.56 -6.32 -1.76
C GLU A 311 -18.68 -6.38 -3.30
N ASN A 312 -19.87 -6.76 -3.80
CA ASN A 312 -20.25 -7.06 -5.20
C ASN A 312 -20.42 -8.55 -5.59
N CYS A 313 -20.52 -9.46 -4.61
CA CYS A 313 -20.99 -10.84 -4.79
C CYS A 313 -20.22 -11.73 -5.79
N LYS A 314 -18.93 -11.48 -6.03
CA LYS A 314 -18.05 -12.39 -6.78
C LYS A 314 -16.81 -12.67 -5.97
N SER A 315 -16.66 -13.90 -5.49
CA SER A 315 -15.46 -14.34 -4.79
C SER A 315 -14.40 -14.79 -5.80
N GLU A 316 -13.13 -14.52 -5.50
CA GLU A 316 -11.99 -14.97 -6.30
C GLU A 316 -11.23 -16.03 -5.52
N MET A 317 -10.87 -17.12 -6.22
CA MET A 317 -9.97 -18.16 -5.73
C MET A 317 -8.61 -17.98 -6.41
N PHE A 318 -7.56 -17.83 -5.61
CA PHE A 318 -6.17 -17.79 -6.08
C PHE A 318 -5.55 -19.16 -5.89
N PHE A 319 -5.12 -19.82 -6.96
CA PHE A 319 -4.35 -21.06 -6.91
C PHE A 319 -2.91 -20.77 -7.32
N PHE A 320 -2.00 -20.82 -6.36
CA PHE A 320 -0.58 -20.56 -6.57
C PHE A 320 0.18 -21.88 -6.52
N GLU A 321 1.02 -22.15 -7.51
CA GLU A 321 1.69 -23.44 -7.73
C GLU A 321 3.17 -23.20 -8.05
N LYS A 322 4.08 -23.89 -7.35
CA LYS A 322 5.51 -23.89 -7.70
C LYS A 322 5.73 -24.70 -8.98
N THR A 323 6.63 -24.24 -9.84
CA THR A 323 6.99 -24.89 -11.11
C THR A 323 8.49 -24.80 -11.33
N ASP A 324 9.04 -25.65 -12.18
CA ASP A 324 10.47 -25.62 -12.53
C ASP A 324 10.78 -24.56 -13.59
N GLU A 325 9.79 -24.20 -14.41
CA GLU A 325 9.88 -23.18 -15.47
C GLU A 325 8.51 -22.54 -15.78
N ILE A 326 8.50 -21.43 -16.53
CA ILE A 326 7.29 -20.62 -16.83
C ILE A 326 6.71 -20.83 -18.22
#